data_AF-A0A7H9EBU6-F1
#
_entry.id   AF-A0A7H9EBU6-F1
#
_cell.length_a   1.000
_cell.length_b   1.000
_cell.length_c   1.000
_cell.angle_alpha   90.00
_cell.angle_beta   90.00
_cell.angle_gamma   90.00
#
_symmetry.space_group_name_H-M   'P 1'
#
loop_
_entity.id
_entity.type
_entity.pdbx_description
1 polymer ?
#
loop_
_entity_poly.entity_id
_entity_poly.type
_entity_poly.pdbx_seq_one_letter_code
_entity_poly.pdbx_strand_id
1 'polypeptide(L)'
;MMKVAKNFVLRGLIAAGFGPLVLAIVYLCLHRSGVITTLTVNEVFWGIISTFILAFVQGGAGAVFAIEKLSMKKATAIDFALIYFTLLLVYLLNGWITPSWIVISIFTFIFVIGYVIIWAIIYHSVKRSIQKMNTKL
;
A
#
# COMPACT_ATOMS: atom_id res chain seq x y z
N MET A 1 13.15 14.78 -12.04
CA MET A 1 13.41 13.67 -11.08
C MET A 1 13.38 14.16 -9.63
N MET A 2 14.10 15.21 -9.26
CA MET A 2 14.14 15.74 -7.88
C MET A 2 12.75 16.13 -7.31
N LYS A 3 11.86 16.72 -8.11
CA LYS A 3 10.48 17.06 -7.69
C LYS A 3 9.61 15.83 -7.41
N VAL A 4 9.80 14.75 -8.17
CA VAL A 4 9.04 13.49 -8.03
C VAL A 4 9.53 12.73 -6.80
N ALA A 5 10.85 12.62 -6.61
CA ALA A 5 11.43 12.01 -5.42
C ALA A 5 11.01 12.75 -4.14
N LYS A 6 11.02 14.09 -4.16
CA LYS A 6 10.53 14.90 -3.04
C LYS A 6 9.05 14.63 -2.74
N ASN A 7 8.20 14.58 -3.76
CA ASN A 7 6.78 14.28 -3.59
C ASN A 7 6.54 12.86 -3.06
N PHE A 8 7.30 11.88 -3.53
CA PHE A 8 7.25 10.51 -3.04
C PHE A 8 7.57 10.45 -1.55
N VAL A 9 8.71 11.03 -1.14
CA VAL A 9 9.16 11.04 0.26
C VAL A 9 8.16 11.79 1.15
N LEU A 10 7.69 12.97 0.74
CA LEU A 10 6.76 13.76 1.54
C LEU A 10 5.44 13.01 1.77
N ARG A 11 4.84 12.48 0.71
CA ARG A 11 3.57 11.74 0.80
C ARG A 11 3.75 10.43 1.57
N GLY A 12 4.88 9.76 1.37
CA GLY A 12 5.23 8.57 2.12
C GLY A 12 5.34 8.87 3.61
N LEU A 13 6.06 9.92 4.03
CA LEU A 13 6.20 10.29 5.44
C LEU A 13 4.85 10.67 6.08
N ILE A 14 3.97 11.36 5.35
CA ILE A 14 2.62 11.70 5.84
C ILE A 14 1.81 10.42 6.10
N ALA A 15 1.94 9.40 5.25
CA ALA A 15 1.22 8.14 5.39
C ALA A 15 1.87 7.17 6.39
N ALA A 16 3.19 7.23 6.56
CA ALA A 16 3.99 6.19 7.23
C ALA A 16 3.57 5.92 8.69
N GLY A 17 3.07 6.94 9.39
CA GLY A 17 2.58 6.80 10.77
C GLY A 17 1.31 5.95 10.90
N PHE A 18 0.50 5.83 9.83
CA PHE A 18 -0.75 5.06 9.87
C PHE A 18 -0.52 3.55 9.89
N GLY A 19 0.58 3.06 9.28
CA GLY A 19 0.86 1.63 9.21
C GLY A 19 0.92 0.95 10.58
N PRO A 20 1.80 1.41 11.50
CA PRO A 20 1.88 0.85 12.85
C PRO A 20 0.58 0.99 13.66
N LEU A 21 -0.20 2.06 13.46
CA LEU A 21 -1.50 2.23 14.12
C LEU A 21 -2.51 1.17 13.67
N VAL A 22 -2.58 0.90 12.36
CA VAL A 22 -3.42 -0.18 11.83
C VAL A 22 -2.98 -1.53 12.39
N LEU A 23 -1.66 -1.79 12.45
CA LEU A 23 -1.13 -3.03 13.02
C LEU A 23 -1.52 -3.19 14.50
N ALA A 24 -1.44 -2.13 15.30
CA ALA A 24 -1.83 -2.16 16.70
C ALA A 24 -3.31 -2.52 16.87
N ILE A 25 -4.20 -1.98 16.01
CA ILE A 25 -5.62 -2.32 16.01
C ILE A 25 -5.82 -3.80 15.63
N VAL A 26 -5.13 -4.28 14.59
CA VAL A 26 -5.21 -5.69 14.17
C VAL A 26 -4.78 -6.62 15.31
N TYR A 27 -3.65 -6.34 15.98
CA TYR A 27 -3.22 -7.14 17.13
C TYR A 27 -4.18 -7.07 18.31
N LEU A 28 -4.80 -5.91 18.57
CA LEU A 28 -5.84 -5.81 19.58
C LEU A 28 -7.04 -6.72 19.26
N CYS A 29 -7.49 -6.76 18.01
CA CYS A 29 -8.54 -7.67 17.57
C CYS A 29 -8.14 -9.14 17.72
N LEU A 30 -6.93 -9.51 17.29
CA LEU A 30 -6.40 -10.87 17.39
C LEU A 30 -6.21 -11.33 18.85
N HIS A 31 -5.88 -10.40 19.73
CA HIS A 31 -5.84 -10.64 21.17
C HIS A 31 -7.23 -10.90 21.74
N ARG A 32 -8.21 -10.07 21.36
CA ARG A 32 -9.61 -10.24 21.79
C ARG A 32 -10.25 -11.52 21.28
N SER A 33 -9.82 -12.06 20.14
CA SER A 33 -10.28 -13.36 19.63
C SER A 33 -9.51 -14.56 20.19
N GLY A 34 -8.49 -14.34 21.04
CA GLY A 34 -7.66 -15.39 21.61
C GLY A 34 -6.66 -16.02 20.63
N VAL A 35 -6.47 -15.43 19.44
CA VAL A 35 -5.56 -15.95 18.41
C VAL A 35 -4.10 -15.62 18.73
N ILE A 36 -3.83 -14.40 19.20
CA ILE A 36 -2.48 -13.95 19.61
C ILE A 36 -2.55 -13.37 21.02
N THR A 37 -1.91 -14.03 21.98
CA THR A 37 -1.89 -13.56 23.38
C THR A 37 -0.56 -12.93 23.78
N THR A 38 0.53 -13.30 23.09
CA THR A 38 1.87 -12.78 23.34
C THR A 38 2.59 -12.52 22.02
N LEU A 39 3.47 -11.52 22.03
CA LEU A 39 4.41 -11.23 20.94
C LEU A 39 5.78 -11.05 21.56
N THR A 40 6.81 -11.56 20.89
CA THR A 40 8.20 -11.30 21.26
C THR A 40 8.60 -9.87 20.89
N VAL A 41 9.64 -9.36 21.55
CA VAL A 41 10.19 -8.03 21.24
C VAL A 41 10.60 -7.92 19.77
N ASN A 42 11.15 -9.00 19.20
CA ASN A 42 11.56 -9.04 17.80
C ASN A 42 10.36 -8.95 16.84
N GLU A 43 9.26 -9.65 17.10
CA GLU A 43 8.05 -9.59 16.28
C GLU A 43 7.42 -8.19 16.32
N VAL A 44 7.41 -7.54 17.49
CA VAL A 44 6.93 -6.17 17.63
C VAL A 44 7.82 -5.20 16.86
N PHE A 45 9.15 -5.29 17.04
CA PHE A 45 10.11 -4.43 16.36
C PHE A 45 9.97 -4.54 14.83
N TRP A 46 9.99 -5.76 14.29
CA TRP A 46 9.86 -5.97 12.85
C TRP A 46 8.48 -5.60 12.33
N GLY A 47 7.42 -5.85 13.09
CA GLY A 47 6.06 -5.43 12.72
C GLY A 47 5.95 -3.90 12.57
N ILE A 48 6.52 -3.13 13.50
CA ILE A 48 6.53 -1.66 13.43
C ILE A 48 7.32 -1.18 12.21
N ILE A 49 8.56 -1.65 12.04
CA ILE A 49 9.42 -1.23 10.91
C ILE A 49 8.76 -1.59 9.58
N SER A 50 8.22 -2.80 9.47
CA SER A 50 7.64 -3.30 8.23
C SER A 50 6.36 -2.56 7.85
N THR A 51 5.47 -2.29 8.82
CA THR A 51 4.24 -1.54 8.53
C THR A 51 4.48 -0.06 8.28
N PHE A 52 5.50 0.52 8.92
CA PHE A 52 5.99 1.85 8.55
C PHE A 52 6.44 1.89 7.08
N ILE A 53 7.26 0.93 6.64
CA ILE A 53 7.73 0.83 5.25
C ILE A 53 6.55 0.66 4.28
N LEU A 54 5.58 -0.20 4.62
CA LEU A 54 4.39 -0.40 3.78
C LEU A 54 3.60 0.89 3.60
N ALA A 55 3.28 1.57 4.70
CA ALA A 55 2.52 2.79 4.65
C ALA A 55 3.28 3.93 3.95
N PHE A 56 4.61 3.99 4.15
CA PHE A 56 5.47 4.92 3.42
C PHE A 56 5.44 4.67 1.90
N VAL A 57 5.64 3.44 1.47
CA VAL A 57 5.64 3.08 0.04
C VAL A 57 4.27 3.32 -0.57
N GLN A 58 3.18 2.89 0.07
CA GLN A 58 1.81 3.11 -0.41
C GLN A 58 1.46 4.61 -0.50
N GLY A 59 1.83 5.41 0.50
CA GLY A 59 1.64 6.85 0.46
C GLY A 59 2.46 7.54 -0.63
N GLY A 60 3.68 7.07 -0.85
CA GLY A 60 4.59 7.59 -1.87
C GLY A 60 4.25 7.19 -3.30
N ALA A 61 3.73 5.98 -3.53
CA ALA A 61 3.54 5.37 -4.85
C ALA A 61 2.74 6.25 -5.82
N GLY A 62 1.74 6.97 -5.31
CA GLY A 62 0.96 7.92 -6.11
C GLY A 62 1.76 9.06 -6.75
N ALA A 63 3.00 9.33 -6.31
CA ALA A 63 3.90 10.29 -6.93
C ALA A 63 4.33 9.87 -8.35
N VAL A 64 4.25 8.59 -8.69
CA VAL A 64 4.55 8.06 -10.04
C VAL A 64 3.63 8.68 -11.08
N PHE A 65 2.37 8.94 -10.74
CA PHE A 65 1.39 9.57 -11.63
C PHE A 65 1.67 11.06 -11.90
N ALA A 66 2.56 11.69 -11.14
CA ALA A 66 2.99 13.08 -11.38
C ALA A 66 4.12 13.19 -12.43
N ILE A 67 4.60 12.07 -12.96
CA ILE A 67 5.64 12.04 -14.00
C ILE A 67 4.99 12.28 -15.36
N GLU A 68 5.05 13.51 -15.87
CA GLU A 68 4.41 13.92 -17.14
C GLU A 68 4.83 13.09 -18.36
N LYS A 69 6.09 12.63 -18.39
CA LYS A 69 6.63 11.83 -19.51
C LYS A 69 6.10 10.40 -19.54
N LEU A 70 5.45 9.94 -18.48
CA LEU A 70 4.99 8.57 -18.36
C LEU A 70 3.54 8.46 -18.83
N SER A 71 3.26 7.47 -19.68
CA SER A 71 1.87 7.18 -20.03
C SER A 71 1.12 6.62 -18.83
N MET A 72 -0.18 6.86 -18.76
CA MET A 72 -1.02 6.41 -17.65
C MET A 72 -0.93 4.89 -17.40
N LYS A 73 -0.81 4.10 -18.48
CA LYS A 73 -0.63 2.64 -18.40
C LYS A 73 0.69 2.27 -17.71
N LYS A 74 1.80 2.91 -18.10
CA LYS A 74 3.11 2.68 -17.50
C LYS A 74 3.14 3.11 -16.03
N ALA A 75 2.48 4.23 -15.70
CA ALA A 75 2.44 4.74 -14.33
C ALA A 75 1.67 3.78 -13.42
N THR A 76 0.51 3.30 -13.89
CA THR A 76 -0.28 2.28 -13.19
C THR A 76 0.49 0.98 -13.01
N ALA A 77 1.23 0.52 -14.03
CA ALA A 77 2.02 -0.70 -13.92
C ALA A 77 3.16 -0.59 -12.88
N ILE A 78 3.85 0.55 -12.83
CA ILE A 78 4.91 0.80 -11.84
C ILE A 78 4.31 0.88 -10.43
N ASP A 79 3.21 1.61 -10.26
CA ASP A 79 2.49 1.73 -8.99
C ASP A 79 2.01 0.36 -8.48
N PHE A 80 1.37 -0.42 -9.36
CA PHE A 80 0.95 -1.79 -9.08
C PHE A 80 2.12 -2.68 -8.64
N ALA A 81 3.21 -2.69 -9.41
CA ALA A 81 4.38 -3.52 -9.10
C ALA A 81 5.02 -3.10 -7.78
N LEU A 82 5.20 -1.79 -7.57
CA LEU A 82 5.79 -1.25 -6.35
C LEU A 82 4.99 -1.68 -5.11
N ILE A 83 3.68 -1.49 -5.13
CA ILE A 83 2.82 -1.87 -3.99
C ILE A 83 2.82 -3.40 -3.83
N TYR A 84 2.67 -4.16 -4.91
CA TYR A 84 2.61 -5.63 -4.85
C TYR A 84 3.87 -6.23 -4.24
N PHE A 85 5.04 -5.87 -4.76
CA PHE A 85 6.30 -6.45 -4.31
C PHE A 85 6.64 -6.03 -2.89
N THR A 86 6.39 -4.77 -2.51
CA THR A 86 6.61 -4.34 -1.12
C THR A 86 5.66 -5.08 -0.17
N LEU A 87 4.38 -5.23 -0.52
CA LEU A 87 3.40 -5.95 0.31
C LEU A 87 3.77 -7.42 0.47
N LEU A 88 4.05 -8.12 -0.64
CA LEU A 88 4.43 -9.53 -0.63
C LEU A 88 5.70 -9.76 0.19
N LEU A 89 6.75 -8.96 -0.05
CA LEU A 89 8.03 -9.09 0.65
C LEU A 89 7.86 -8.89 2.16
N VAL A 90 7.15 -7.85 2.57
CA VAL A 90 6.91 -7.59 4.00
C VAL A 90 6.13 -8.72 4.66
N TYR A 91 5.08 -9.22 4.00
CA TYR A 91 4.25 -10.29 4.55
C TYR A 91 5.06 -11.59 4.73
N LEU A 92 5.96 -11.89 3.79
CA LEU A 92 6.86 -13.04 3.89
C LEU A 92 7.92 -12.85 4.98
N LEU A 93 8.56 -11.68 5.06
CA LEU A 93 9.62 -11.39 6.03
C LEU A 93 9.13 -11.39 7.48
N ASN A 94 7.88 -10.98 7.72
CA ASN A 94 7.28 -11.01 9.06
C ASN A 94 6.63 -12.36 9.39
N GLY A 95 6.65 -13.33 8.46
CA GLY A 95 5.97 -14.62 8.65
C GLY A 95 4.45 -14.51 8.74
N TRP A 96 3.84 -13.41 8.28
CA TRP A 96 2.38 -13.23 8.30
C TRP A 96 1.67 -14.16 7.32
N ILE A 97 2.38 -14.61 6.28
CA ILE A 97 1.91 -15.63 5.35
C ILE A 97 2.96 -16.73 5.20
N THR A 98 2.50 -17.96 5.02
CA THR A 98 3.38 -19.10 4.74
C THR A 98 3.93 -19.00 3.31
N PRO A 99 5.24 -19.26 3.09
CA PRO A 99 5.87 -19.24 1.77
C PRO A 99 5.48 -20.50 0.97
N SER A 100 4.20 -20.62 0.63
CA SER A 100 3.67 -21.70 -0.18
C SER A 100 3.05 -21.12 -1.45
N TRP A 101 3.18 -21.83 -2.56
CA TRP A 101 2.63 -21.40 -3.84
C TRP A 101 1.12 -21.13 -3.79
N ILE A 102 0.38 -21.93 -3.02
CA ILE A 102 -1.08 -21.78 -2.84
C ILE A 102 -1.39 -20.47 -2.10
N VAL A 103 -0.74 -20.22 -0.96
CA VAL A 103 -0.99 -19.00 -0.16
C VAL A 103 -0.57 -17.75 -0.92
N ILE A 104 0.58 -17.78 -1.61
CA ILE A 104 1.03 -16.66 -2.45
C ILE A 104 0.02 -16.41 -3.57
N SER A 105 -0.50 -17.44 -4.23
CA SER A 105 -1.50 -17.28 -5.29
C SER A 105 -2.80 -16.65 -4.79
N ILE A 106 -3.29 -17.09 -3.62
CA ILE A 106 -4.48 -16.50 -2.98
C ILE A 106 -4.21 -15.02 -2.63
N PHE A 107 -3.05 -14.73 -2.05
CA PHE A 107 -2.63 -13.37 -1.73
C PHE A 107 -2.60 -12.49 -2.97
N THR A 108 -1.98 -12.95 -4.08
CA THR A 108 -1.93 -12.23 -5.35
C THR A 108 -3.32 -11.97 -5.90
N PHE A 109 -4.22 -12.96 -5.84
CA PHE A 109 -5.58 -12.81 -6.33
C PHE A 109 -6.36 -11.74 -5.55
N ILE A 110 -6.30 -11.79 -4.22
CA ILE A 110 -6.93 -10.79 -3.34
C ILE A 110 -6.34 -9.40 -3.61
N PHE A 111 -5.02 -9.32 -3.73
CA PHE A 111 -4.33 -8.07 -4.04
C PHE A 111 -4.79 -7.46 -5.37
N VAL A 112 -4.85 -8.26 -6.44
CA VAL A 112 -5.28 -7.80 -7.77
C VAL A 112 -6.71 -7.25 -7.71
N ILE A 113 -7.62 -7.96 -7.06
CA ILE A 113 -9.00 -7.50 -6.89
C ILE A 113 -9.05 -6.18 -6.13
N GLY A 114 -8.38 -6.11 -4.97
CA GLY A 114 -8.34 -4.90 -4.15
C GLY A 114 -7.76 -3.71 -4.90
N TYR A 115 -6.67 -3.93 -5.64
CA TYR A 115 -6.04 -2.90 -6.46
C TYR A 115 -6.97 -2.39 -7.55
N VAL A 116 -7.63 -3.28 -8.30
CA VAL A 116 -8.57 -2.91 -9.37
C VAL A 116 -9.73 -2.09 -8.81
N ILE A 117 -10.28 -2.48 -7.65
CA ILE A 117 -11.36 -1.73 -6.99
C ILE A 117 -10.90 -0.31 -6.63
N ILE A 118 -9.77 -0.18 -5.93
CA ILE A 118 -9.24 1.13 -5.51
C ILE A 118 -8.92 1.98 -6.74
N TRP A 119 -8.26 1.41 -7.74
CA TRP A 119 -7.92 2.07 -8.99
C TRP A 119 -9.17 2.57 -9.71
N ALA A 120 -10.22 1.74 -9.80
CA ALA A 120 -11.47 2.13 -10.44
C ALA A 120 -12.14 3.28 -9.68
N ILE A 121 -12.19 3.26 -8.35
CA ILE A 121 -12.74 4.35 -7.53
C ILE A 121 -12.00 5.66 -7.82
N ILE A 122 -10.66 5.64 -7.79
CA ILE A 122 -9.82 6.81 -8.05
C ILE A 122 -10.04 7.31 -9.48
N TYR A 123 -10.03 6.41 -10.47
CA TYR A 123 -10.24 6.76 -11.87
C TYR A 123 -11.57 7.47 -12.10
N HIS A 124 -12.67 6.93 -11.56
CA HIS A 124 -13.99 7.54 -11.70
C HIS A 124 -14.07 8.88 -10.97
N SER A 125 -13.46 9.00 -9.78
CA SER A 125 -13.42 10.25 -9.02
C SER A 125 -12.70 11.36 -9.81
N VAL A 126 -11.52 11.05 -10.36
CA VAL A 126 -10.73 11.99 -11.17
C VAL A 126 -11.49 12.36 -12.45
N LYS A 127 -12.08 11.38 -13.15
CA LYS A 127 -12.87 11.64 -14.37
C LYS A 127 -14.05 12.57 -14.11
N ARG A 128 -14.79 12.37 -13.01
CA ARG A 128 -15.89 13.24 -12.59
C ARG A 128 -15.41 14.65 -12.27
N SER A 129 -14.26 14.78 -11.61
CA SER A 129 -13.66 16.08 -11.28
C SER A 129 -13.33 16.88 -12.55
N ILE A 130 -12.70 16.21 -13.54
CA ILE A 130 -12.36 16.83 -14.84
C ILE A 130 -13.63 17.28 -15.58
N GLN A 131 -14.67 16.44 -15.64
CA GLN A 131 -15.93 16.79 -16.29
C GLN A 131 -16.60 18.01 -15.66
N LYS A 132 -16.63 18.09 -14.31
CA LYS A 132 -17.18 19.25 -13.59
C LYS A 132 -16.41 20.54 -13.86
N MET A 133 -15.08 20.47 -14.03
CA MET A 133 -14.27 21.64 -14.38
C MET A 133 -14.55 22.10 -15.81
N ASN A 134 -14.65 21.17 -16.76
CA ASN A 134 -14.94 21.49 -18.16
C ASN A 134 -16.34 22.09 -18.38
N THR A 135 -17.32 21.78 -17.53
CA THR A 135 -18.65 22.42 -17.58
C THR A 135 -18.69 23.84 -17.02
N LYS A 136 -17.62 24.31 -16.36
CA LYS A 136 -17.50 25.66 -15.81
C LYS A 136 -16.64 26.60 -16.67
N LEU A 137 -16.09 26.08 -17.77
CA LEU A 137 -15.35 26.82 -18.80
C LEU A 137 -16.25 27.02 -20.02
#